data_AF-F8P4V7-F1
#
_entry.id   AF-F8P4V7-F1
#
_cell.length_a   1.000
_cell.length_b   1.000
_cell.length_c   1.000
_cell.angle_alpha   90.00
_cell.angle_beta   90.00
_cell.angle_gamma   90.00
#
_symmetry.space_group_name_H-M   'P 1'
#
loop_
_entity.id
_entity.type
_entity.pdbx_description
1 polymer ?
#
loop_
_entity_poly.entity_id
_entity_poly.type
_entity_poly.pdbx_seq_one_letter_code
_entity_poly.pdbx_strand_id
1 'polypeptide(L)'
;MSALVVYNPVCGDSTAHTFFQEHVLPLLHEHSIATPHIILTERPGHAGTAVVDYLTSRADPQAELTIILGSGDGTLHEIINAISVSPTKGYFISFVLIPCGTANALYSSFFSPVQGDTTPAYRLQSLHKYLGKFPSTPLTLARTTLVSPESDDHPTIAVSAVVASTALHASILLDSESLR
;
A
#
# COMPACT_ATOMS: atom_id res chain seq x y z
N MET A 1 1.21 -3.39 20.01
CA MET A 1 0.97 -2.77 18.69
C MET A 1 0.27 -3.80 17.83
N SER A 2 -0.85 -3.46 17.18
CA SER A 2 -1.50 -4.35 16.22
C SER A 2 -1.03 -3.97 14.82
N ALA A 3 -0.24 -4.83 14.19
CA ALA A 3 0.22 -4.64 12.82
C ALA A 3 -0.45 -5.67 11.90
N LEU A 4 -0.99 -5.19 10.78
CA LEU A 4 -1.45 -6.01 9.68
C LEU A 4 -0.36 -6.01 8.61
N VAL A 5 0.12 -7.17 8.21
CA VAL A 5 1.09 -7.32 7.12
C VAL A 5 0.32 -7.68 5.86
N VAL A 6 0.47 -6.90 4.79
CA VAL A 6 -0.15 -7.15 3.49
C VAL A 6 0.94 -7.11 2.44
N TYR A 7 1.09 -8.16 1.65
CA TYR A 7 2.03 -8.11 0.53
C TYR A 7 1.62 -9.02 -0.62
N ASN A 8 2.05 -8.65 -1.83
CA ASN A 8 1.90 -9.49 -3.00
C ASN A 8 3.12 -10.43 -3.11
N PRO A 9 2.97 -11.76 -3.00
CA PRO A 9 4.12 -12.67 -3.01
C PRO A 9 4.88 -12.67 -4.35
N VAL A 10 4.18 -12.38 -5.46
CA VAL A 10 4.76 -12.38 -6.81
C VAL A 10 5.20 -10.99 -7.28
N CYS A 11 5.07 -9.95 -6.45
CA CYS A 11 5.55 -8.62 -6.83
C CYS A 11 7.08 -8.50 -6.76
N GLY A 12 7.60 -7.54 -7.52
CA GLY A 12 9.01 -7.51 -7.88
C GLY A 12 9.34 -8.68 -8.80
N ASP A 13 10.61 -9.02 -8.96
CA ASP A 13 11.04 -10.20 -9.73
C ASP A 13 10.70 -11.52 -8.98
N SER A 14 9.46 -11.64 -8.47
CA SER A 14 8.97 -12.69 -7.57
C SER A 14 9.77 -12.84 -6.27
N THR A 15 10.41 -11.76 -5.80
CA THR A 15 11.28 -11.76 -4.61
C THR A 15 10.60 -11.25 -3.35
N ALA A 16 9.39 -10.70 -3.44
CA ALA A 16 8.71 -10.08 -2.31
C ALA A 16 8.46 -11.07 -1.16
N HIS A 17 8.02 -12.29 -1.44
CA HIS A 17 7.81 -13.29 -0.39
C HIS A 17 9.10 -13.60 0.37
N THR A 18 10.18 -13.93 -0.34
CA THR A 18 11.49 -14.19 0.26
C THR A 18 11.98 -13.00 1.07
N PHE A 19 11.86 -11.78 0.53
CA PHE A 19 12.26 -10.56 1.23
C PHE A 19 11.51 -10.37 2.56
N PHE A 20 10.21 -10.70 2.59
CA PHE A 20 9.43 -10.63 3.82
C PHE A 20 9.87 -11.68 4.84
N GLN A 21 10.11 -12.93 4.40
CA GLN A 21 10.56 -14.01 5.28
C GLN A 21 11.94 -13.74 5.86
N GLU A 22 12.87 -13.21 5.06
CA GLU A 22 14.27 -13.04 5.46
C GLU A 22 14.55 -11.73 6.20
N HIS A 23 13.77 -10.67 5.93
CA HIS A 23 14.07 -9.35 6.46
C HIS A 23 12.94 -8.72 7.26
N VAL A 24 11.70 -8.75 6.79
CA VAL A 24 10.59 -8.02 7.43
C VAL A 24 10.09 -8.75 8.67
N LEU A 25 9.71 -10.02 8.55
CA LEU A 25 9.13 -10.80 9.65
C LEU A 25 10.11 -11.00 10.82
N PRO A 26 11.41 -11.29 10.59
CA PRO A 26 12.39 -11.37 11.68
C PRO A 26 12.50 -10.06 12.47
N LEU A 27 12.56 -8.91 11.78
CA LEU A 27 12.61 -7.60 12.45
C LEU A 27 11.36 -7.31 13.29
N LEU A 28 10.17 -7.71 12.82
CA LEU A 28 8.94 -7.59 13.59
C LEU A 28 8.98 -8.46 14.85
N HIS A 29 9.46 -9.70 14.71
CA HIS A 29 9.59 -10.62 15.84
C HIS A 29 10.57 -10.09 16.90
N GLU A 30 11.73 -9.58 16.48
CA GLU A 30 12.72 -8.95 17.37
C GLU A 30 12.12 -7.78 18.19
N HIS A 31 11.19 -7.04 17.60
CA HIS A 31 10.51 -5.92 18.24
C HIS A 31 9.20 -6.31 18.96
N SER A 32 9.05 -7.59 19.30
CA SER A 32 7.89 -8.15 20.03
C SER A 32 6.54 -8.01 19.30
N ILE A 33 6.56 -7.89 17.97
CA ILE A 33 5.38 -8.01 17.10
C ILE A 33 5.36 -9.45 16.59
N ALA A 34 5.13 -10.40 17.51
CA ALA A 34 5.41 -11.82 17.26
C ALA A 34 4.38 -12.54 16.36
N THR A 35 3.18 -11.97 16.18
CA THR A 35 2.08 -12.59 15.41
C THR A 35 1.28 -11.55 14.62
N PRO A 36 1.89 -10.88 13.62
CA PRO A 36 1.12 -10.04 12.73
C PRO A 36 0.09 -10.89 11.99
N HIS A 37 -1.11 -10.36 11.78
CA HIS A 37 -2.02 -10.94 10.80
C HIS A 37 -1.40 -10.72 9.42
N ILE A 38 -1.25 -11.77 8.62
CA ILE A 38 -0.60 -11.70 7.30
C ILE A 38 -1.64 -11.97 6.22
N ILE A 39 -1.76 -11.06 5.27
CA ILE A 39 -2.56 -11.18 4.06
C ILE A 39 -1.62 -11.27 2.86
N LEU A 40 -1.70 -12.39 2.15
CA LEU A 40 -1.05 -12.56 0.86
C LEU A 40 -2.05 -12.22 -0.22
N THR A 41 -1.73 -11.23 -1.07
CA THR A 41 -2.62 -10.88 -2.17
C THR A 41 -2.43 -11.87 -3.32
N GLU A 42 -3.50 -12.12 -4.08
CA GLU A 42 -3.54 -13.22 -5.07
C GLU A 42 -3.92 -12.74 -6.47
N ARG A 43 -4.69 -11.65 -6.54
CA ARG A 43 -5.28 -11.11 -7.77
C ARG A 43 -5.55 -9.61 -7.61
N PRO A 44 -5.70 -8.87 -8.71
CA PRO A 44 -6.12 -7.46 -8.67
C PRO A 44 -7.41 -7.30 -7.85
N GLY A 45 -7.45 -6.28 -7.00
CA GLY A 45 -8.57 -5.96 -6.10
C GLY A 45 -8.65 -6.80 -4.81
N HIS A 46 -7.83 -7.85 -4.67
CA HIS A 46 -7.83 -8.67 -3.44
C HIS A 46 -7.36 -7.87 -2.22
N ALA A 47 -6.39 -6.97 -2.39
CA ALA A 47 -5.84 -6.23 -1.25
C ALA A 47 -6.90 -5.34 -0.57
N GLY A 48 -7.69 -4.64 -1.38
CA GLY A 48 -8.75 -3.76 -0.88
C GLY A 48 -9.84 -4.54 -0.13
N THR A 49 -10.34 -5.62 -0.72
CA THR A 49 -11.37 -6.46 -0.10
C THR A 49 -10.88 -7.10 1.20
N ALA A 50 -9.70 -7.71 1.21
CA ALA A 50 -9.16 -8.36 2.39
C ALA A 50 -8.89 -7.39 3.56
N VAL A 51 -8.44 -6.17 3.27
CA VAL A 51 -8.24 -5.14 4.32
C VAL A 51 -9.57 -4.66 4.88
N VAL A 52 -10.59 -4.46 4.05
CA VAL A 52 -11.94 -4.07 4.50
C VAL A 52 -12.57 -5.17 5.36
N ASP A 53 -12.44 -6.43 4.95
CA ASP A 53 -12.94 -7.58 5.71
C ASP A 53 -12.23 -7.66 7.07
N TYR A 54 -10.90 -7.49 7.09
CA TYR A 54 -10.12 -7.43 8.32
C TYR A 54 -10.61 -6.30 9.23
N LEU A 55 -10.75 -5.08 8.72
CA LEU A 55 -11.24 -3.92 9.49
C LEU A 55 -12.62 -4.19 10.08
N THR A 56 -13.55 -4.72 9.28
CA THR A 56 -14.94 -4.99 9.69
C THR A 56 -15.02 -6.11 10.74
N SER A 57 -14.09 -7.06 10.72
CA SER A 57 -14.03 -8.14 11.70
C SER A 57 -13.48 -7.73 13.08
N ARG A 58 -12.91 -6.53 13.20
CA ARG A 58 -12.31 -6.07 14.47
C ARG A 58 -13.38 -5.65 15.48
N ALA A 59 -13.21 -6.11 16.72
CA ALA A 59 -14.07 -5.75 17.84
C ALA A 59 -13.97 -4.28 18.27
N ASP A 60 -12.81 -3.64 18.05
CA ASP A 60 -12.58 -2.22 18.37
C ASP A 60 -12.34 -1.41 17.08
N PRO A 61 -13.35 -0.67 16.60
CA PRO A 61 -13.25 0.16 15.40
C PRO A 61 -12.50 1.49 15.61
N GLN A 62 -12.19 1.87 16.86
CA GLN A 62 -11.47 3.12 17.17
C GLN A 62 -9.96 2.91 17.33
N ALA A 63 -9.51 1.66 17.42
CA ALA A 63 -8.10 1.35 17.53
C ALA A 63 -7.32 1.70 16.24
N GLU A 64 -6.19 2.37 16.41
CA GLU A 64 -5.23 2.61 15.33
C GLU A 64 -4.82 1.28 14.68
N LEU A 65 -4.70 1.30 13.35
CA LEU A 65 -4.18 0.18 12.56
C LEU A 65 -2.93 0.62 11.83
N THR A 66 -1.83 -0.10 12.04
CA THR A 66 -0.67 -0.01 11.16
C THR A 66 -0.71 -1.14 10.13
N ILE A 67 -0.66 -0.79 8.86
CA ILE A 67 -0.55 -1.72 7.74
C ILE A 67 0.89 -1.69 7.22
N ILE A 68 1.61 -2.80 7.34
CA ILE A 68 2.92 -3.01 6.72
C ILE A 68 2.69 -3.57 5.33
N LEU A 69 2.88 -2.74 4.31
CA LEU A 69 2.52 -3.01 2.93
C LEU A 69 3.76 -3.30 2.07
N GLY A 70 3.90 -4.55 1.64
CA GLY A 70 4.90 -4.99 0.67
C GLY A 70 4.34 -5.10 -0.73
N SER A 71 4.31 -4.00 -1.47
CA SER A 71 3.84 -4.02 -2.86
C SER A 71 4.30 -2.76 -3.61
N GLY A 72 3.72 -2.53 -4.79
CA GLY A 72 3.78 -1.26 -5.51
C GLY A 72 2.62 -0.33 -5.18
N ASP A 73 2.63 0.87 -5.78
CA ASP A 73 1.61 1.91 -5.56
C ASP A 73 0.19 1.46 -5.93
N GLY A 74 0.05 0.54 -6.90
CA GLY A 74 -1.25 -0.01 -7.31
C GLY A 74 -2.00 -0.74 -6.19
N THR A 75 -1.29 -1.51 -5.36
CA THR A 75 -1.93 -2.22 -4.22
C THR A 75 -2.36 -1.25 -3.12
N LEU A 76 -1.57 -0.19 -2.87
CA LEU A 76 -2.00 0.87 -1.97
C LEU A 76 -3.26 1.56 -2.51
N HIS A 77 -3.31 1.82 -3.81
CA HIS A 77 -4.47 2.42 -4.47
C HIS A 77 -5.72 1.55 -4.29
N GLU A 78 -5.63 0.21 -4.46
CA GLU A 78 -6.74 -0.71 -4.20
C GLU A 78 -7.26 -0.58 -2.76
N ILE A 79 -6.35 -0.56 -1.78
CA ILE A 79 -6.71 -0.48 -0.36
C ILE A 79 -7.41 0.85 -0.04
N ILE A 80 -6.85 1.97 -0.50
CA ILE A 80 -7.42 3.30 -0.25
C ILE A 80 -8.81 3.45 -0.87
N ASN A 81 -8.99 2.99 -2.11
CA ASN A 81 -10.30 3.09 -2.76
C ASN A 81 -11.33 2.20 -2.07
N ALA A 82 -10.98 0.97 -1.71
CA ALA A 82 -11.88 0.08 -0.99
C ALA A 82 -12.32 0.67 0.35
N ILE A 83 -11.39 1.24 1.13
CA ILE A 83 -11.71 1.90 2.40
C ILE A 83 -12.59 3.14 2.18
N SER A 84 -12.33 3.93 1.13
CA SER A 84 -13.03 5.19 0.89
C SER A 84 -14.53 5.04 0.61
N VAL A 85 -14.95 3.89 0.06
CA VAL A 85 -16.35 3.56 -0.23
C VAL A 85 -16.97 2.66 0.84
N SER A 86 -16.17 2.13 1.75
CA SER A 86 -16.63 1.24 2.80
C SER A 86 -17.21 2.00 3.99
N PRO A 87 -18.19 1.44 4.70
CA PRO A 87 -18.78 2.04 5.90
C PRO A 87 -17.83 2.03 7.12
N THR A 88 -16.54 1.75 6.93
CA THR A 88 -15.49 1.69 7.96
C THR A 88 -15.20 3.10 8.51
N LYS A 89 -16.10 3.62 9.35
CA LYS A 89 -15.95 4.93 9.98
C LYS A 89 -15.11 4.80 11.26
N GLY A 90 -14.08 5.65 11.38
CA GLY A 90 -13.36 5.89 12.65
C GLY A 90 -11.97 5.25 12.77
N TYR A 91 -11.48 4.53 11.75
CA TYR A 91 -10.13 3.97 11.80
C TYR A 91 -9.07 5.02 11.46
N PHE A 92 -8.07 5.14 12.34
CA PHE A 92 -6.82 5.81 12.04
C PHE A 92 -5.84 4.78 11.45
N ILE A 93 -5.62 4.85 10.15
CA ILE A 93 -4.80 3.90 9.41
C ILE A 93 -3.47 4.54 9.05
N SER A 94 -2.37 3.88 9.45
CA SER A 94 -1.02 4.25 9.07
C SER A 94 -0.42 3.17 8.17
N PHE A 95 0.38 3.57 7.19
CA PHE A 95 1.08 2.66 6.29
C PHE A 95 2.58 2.67 6.56
N VAL A 96 3.16 1.49 6.62
CA VAL A 96 4.60 1.25 6.56
C VAL A 96 4.88 0.63 5.21
N LEU A 97 5.54 1.37 4.33
CA LEU A 97 5.72 0.99 2.93
C LEU A 97 7.01 0.21 2.76
N ILE A 98 6.95 -0.99 2.18
CA ILE A 98 8.11 -1.76 1.73
C ILE A 98 8.05 -1.81 0.21
N PRO A 99 8.99 -1.15 -0.50
CA PRO A 99 8.97 -1.04 -1.95
C PRO A 99 9.34 -2.40 -2.57
N CYS A 100 8.32 -3.19 -2.88
CA CYS A 100 8.48 -4.49 -3.54
C CYS A 100 8.03 -4.48 -5.00
N GLY A 101 7.26 -3.48 -5.42
CA GLY A 101 6.83 -3.34 -6.81
C GLY A 101 7.85 -2.61 -7.69
N THR A 102 7.46 -2.42 -8.95
CA THR A 102 8.15 -1.55 -9.90
C THR A 102 7.70 -0.10 -9.75
N ALA A 103 8.66 0.82 -9.77
CA ALA A 103 8.42 2.28 -9.74
C ALA A 103 7.61 2.77 -8.52
N ASN A 104 8.00 2.37 -7.30
CA ASN A 104 7.38 2.76 -6.01
C ASN A 104 7.48 4.28 -5.74
N ALA A 105 6.65 5.07 -6.42
CA ALA A 105 6.72 6.52 -6.46
C ALA A 105 6.41 7.13 -5.09
N LEU A 106 5.43 6.59 -4.35
CA LEU A 106 5.12 7.09 -3.02
C LEU A 106 6.30 6.86 -2.06
N TYR A 107 6.87 5.65 -2.07
CA TYR A 107 8.03 5.33 -1.24
C TYR A 107 9.20 6.27 -1.54
N SER A 108 9.51 6.44 -2.83
CA SER A 108 10.62 7.26 -3.31
C SER A 108 10.45 8.74 -2.97
N SER A 109 9.21 9.21 -2.82
CA SER A 109 8.91 10.59 -2.41
C SER A 109 9.26 10.87 -0.95
N PHE A 110 9.23 9.85 -0.08
CA PHE A 110 9.67 9.95 1.32
C PHE A 110 11.13 9.55 1.53
N PHE A 111 11.62 8.65 0.68
CA PHE A 111 12.93 8.01 0.80
C PHE A 111 13.61 8.02 -0.57
N SER A 112 14.28 9.11 -0.90
CA SER A 112 14.99 9.24 -2.17
C SER A 112 16.10 8.19 -2.27
N PRO A 113 16.11 7.33 -3.31
CA PRO A 113 17.20 6.38 -3.51
C PRO A 113 18.48 7.13 -3.86
N VAL A 114 19.58 6.79 -3.20
CA VAL A 114 20.90 7.26 -3.62
C VAL A 114 21.31 6.41 -4.82
N GLN A 115 21.39 7.00 -6.02
CA GLN A 115 21.89 6.31 -7.23
C GLN A 115 21.16 5.00 -7.62
N GLY A 116 19.86 4.89 -7.33
CA GLY A 116 19.10 3.68 -7.63
C GLY A 116 19.38 2.51 -6.67
N ASP A 117 19.83 2.80 -5.45
CA ASP A 117 20.01 1.82 -4.38
C ASP A 117 18.73 1.00 -4.15
N THR A 118 18.83 -0.32 -4.33
CA THR A 118 17.77 -1.30 -4.08
C THR A 118 18.10 -2.23 -2.91
N THR A 119 19.11 -1.90 -2.11
CA THR A 119 19.55 -2.73 -0.98
C THR A 119 18.42 -2.97 0.03
N PRO A 120 18.47 -4.08 0.79
CA PRO A 120 17.54 -4.30 1.89
C PRO A 120 17.49 -3.10 2.86
N ALA A 121 18.64 -2.47 3.15
CA ALA A 121 18.71 -1.30 4.01
C ALA A 121 17.87 -0.13 3.48
N TYR A 122 17.91 0.14 2.17
CA TYR A 122 17.06 1.14 1.53
C TYR A 122 15.57 0.76 1.65
N ARG A 123 15.20 -0.49 1.35
CA ARG A 123 13.80 -0.95 1.34
C ARG A 123 13.16 -0.99 2.73
N LEU A 124 13.95 -1.09 3.80
CA LEU A 124 13.49 -1.21 5.18
C LEU A 124 13.40 0.14 5.92
N GLN A 125 13.72 1.27 5.28
CA GLN A 125 13.75 2.57 5.99
C GLN A 125 12.41 2.96 6.62
N SER A 126 11.29 2.73 5.92
CA SER A 126 9.95 2.96 6.49
C SER A 126 9.69 2.08 7.71
N LEU A 127 10.09 0.81 7.66
CA LEU A 127 9.94 -0.13 8.77
C LEU A 127 10.80 0.29 9.97
N HIS A 128 12.05 0.65 9.75
CA HIS A 128 12.93 1.12 10.82
C HIS A 128 12.37 2.38 11.50
N LYS A 129 11.79 3.32 10.75
CA LYS A 129 11.10 4.47 11.35
C LYS A 129 9.90 4.07 12.20
N TYR A 130 9.09 3.11 11.73
CA TYR A 130 7.98 2.58 12.51
C TYR A 130 8.45 1.91 13.81
N LEU A 131 9.43 1.02 13.73
CA LEU A 131 9.99 0.31 14.88
C LEU A 131 10.68 1.25 15.87
N GLY A 132 11.32 2.31 15.35
CA GLY A 132 11.88 3.41 16.13
C GLY A 132 10.84 4.37 16.73
N LYS A 133 9.55 4.11 16.53
CA LYS A 133 8.41 4.93 17.01
C LYS A 133 8.46 6.39 16.56
N PHE A 134 8.98 6.63 15.36
CA PHE A 134 8.91 7.95 14.75
C PHE A 134 7.46 8.29 14.39
N PRO A 135 7.06 9.58 14.45
CA PRO A 135 5.70 9.99 14.12
C PRO A 135 5.37 9.72 12.65
N SER A 136 4.12 9.35 12.36
CA SER A 136 3.60 9.19 11.01
C SER A 136 3.44 10.54 10.32
N THR A 137 3.73 10.60 9.02
CA THR A 137 3.41 11.76 8.20
C THR A 137 2.00 11.62 7.61
N PRO A 138 1.13 12.64 7.72
CA PRO A 138 -0.18 12.62 7.06
C PRO A 138 -0.05 12.44 5.55
N LEU A 139 -0.88 11.58 4.98
CA LEU A 139 -0.93 11.34 3.54
C LEU A 139 -2.10 12.14 2.93
N THR A 140 -1.77 13.06 2.03
CA THR A 140 -2.78 13.80 1.27
C THR A 140 -3.41 12.89 0.21
N LEU A 141 -4.74 12.87 0.15
CA LEU A 141 -5.49 12.13 -0.85
C LEU A 141 -6.20 13.10 -1.80
N ALA A 142 -6.08 12.85 -3.10
CA ALA A 142 -6.87 13.52 -4.12
C ALA A 142 -8.14 12.71 -4.38
N ARG A 143 -9.30 13.38 -4.35
CA ARG A 143 -10.58 12.78 -4.74
C ARG A 143 -11.00 13.34 -6.10
N THR A 144 -11.07 12.47 -7.09
CA THR A 144 -11.38 12.83 -8.48
C THR A 144 -12.75 12.26 -8.85
N THR A 145 -13.61 13.11 -9.38
CA THR A 145 -14.92 12.70 -9.93
C THR A 145 -14.81 12.64 -11.45
N LEU A 146 -15.07 11.47 -12.00
CA LEU A 146 -15.10 11.20 -13.43
C LEU A 146 -16.57 11.19 -13.88
N VAL A 147 -16.89 12.05 -14.84
CA VAL A 147 -18.23 12.17 -15.42
C VAL A 147 -18.12 11.78 -16.89
N SER A 148 -18.84 10.72 -17.27
CA SER A 148 -18.92 10.29 -18.67
C SER A 148 -19.98 11.12 -19.39
N PRO A 149 -19.67 11.77 -20.52
CA PRO A 149 -20.64 12.59 -21.26
C PRO A 149 -21.66 11.75 -22.06
N GLU A 150 -21.41 10.45 -22.28
CA GLU A 150 -22.19 9.60 -23.20
C GLU A 150 -23.12 8.60 -22.50
N SER A 151 -23.19 8.62 -21.18
CA SER A 151 -23.96 7.65 -20.40
C SER A 151 -24.68 8.35 -19.24
N ASP A 152 -25.95 8.02 -19.00
CA ASP A 152 -26.71 8.35 -17.77
C ASP A 152 -26.13 7.68 -16.50
N ASP A 153 -24.88 7.23 -16.58
CA ASP A 153 -24.19 6.49 -15.54
C ASP A 153 -23.81 7.42 -14.39
N HIS A 154 -23.79 6.86 -13.19
CA HIS A 154 -23.44 7.63 -12.01
C HIS A 154 -21.97 8.08 -12.07
N PRO A 155 -21.64 9.30 -11.59
CA PRO A 155 -20.26 9.77 -11.53
C PRO A 155 -19.38 8.77 -10.78
N THR A 156 -18.26 8.39 -11.40
CA THR A 156 -17.29 7.50 -10.76
C THR A 156 -16.35 8.33 -9.91
N ILE A 157 -16.14 7.94 -8.65
CA ILE A 157 -15.21 8.60 -7.73
C ILE A 157 -13.96 7.73 -7.61
N ALA A 158 -12.80 8.32 -7.82
CA ALA A 158 -11.51 7.70 -7.59
C ALA A 158 -10.72 8.48 -6.52
N VAL A 159 -10.06 7.77 -5.62
CA VAL A 159 -9.17 8.34 -4.61
C VAL A 159 -7.73 7.96 -4.92
N SER A 160 -6.84 8.95 -4.99
CA SER A 160 -5.43 8.76 -5.35
C SER A 160 -4.50 9.34 -4.28
N ALA A 161 -3.46 8.57 -3.94
CA ALA A 161 -2.39 8.99 -3.02
C ALA A 161 -1.13 9.51 -3.75
N VAL A 162 -0.94 9.14 -5.02
CA VAL A 162 0.27 9.46 -5.79
C VAL A 162 -0.05 10.42 -6.91
N VAL A 163 -0.89 10.00 -7.87
CA VAL A 163 -1.19 10.79 -9.06
C VAL A 163 -2.57 10.43 -9.62
N ALA A 164 -3.23 11.42 -10.22
CA ALA A 164 -4.29 11.22 -11.21
C ALA A 164 -3.78 11.81 -12.53
N SER A 165 -3.70 11.00 -13.59
CA SER A 165 -3.08 11.38 -14.86
C SER A 165 -4.04 11.23 -16.03
N THR A 166 -3.81 12.02 -17.09
CA THR A 166 -4.55 11.97 -18.35
C THR A 166 -3.58 12.14 -19.53
N ALA A 167 -4.06 11.89 -20.75
CA ALA A 167 -3.32 12.05 -21.99
C ALA A 167 -1.95 11.34 -21.96
N LEU A 168 -0.87 12.03 -22.33
CA LEU A 168 0.45 11.44 -22.56
C LEU A 168 0.95 10.60 -21.37
N HIS A 169 0.83 11.09 -20.13
CA HIS A 169 1.33 10.35 -18.97
C HIS A 169 0.55 9.05 -18.76
N ALA A 170 -0.77 9.07 -18.96
CA ALA A 170 -1.61 7.87 -18.87
C ALA A 170 -1.31 6.89 -20.01
N SER A 171 -1.07 7.39 -21.23
CA SER A 171 -0.68 6.56 -22.39
C SER A 171 0.66 5.86 -22.17
N ILE A 172 1.66 6.57 -21.65
CA ILE A 172 2.97 5.97 -21.33
C ILE A 172 2.81 4.83 -20.31
N LEU A 173 1.99 5.04 -19.27
CA LEU A 173 1.75 4.01 -18.27
C LEU A 173 1.07 2.78 -18.88
N LEU A 174 0.05 2.98 -19.72
CA LEU A 174 -0.64 1.90 -20.43
C LEU A 174 0.35 1.06 -21.26
N ASP A 175 1.20 1.72 -22.03
CA ASP A 175 2.19 1.03 -22.87
C ASP A 175 3.25 0.32 -22.02
N SER A 176 3.69 0.93 -20.91
CA SER A 176 4.72 0.36 -20.03
C SER A 176 4.28 -0.95 -19.36
N GLU A 177 2.99 -1.09 -19.03
CA GLU A 177 2.46 -2.35 -18.46
C GLU A 177 2.51 -3.50 -19.46
N SER A 178 2.41 -3.24 -20.77
CA SER A 178 2.54 -4.27 -21.80
C SER A 178 3.96 -4.83 -21.96
N LEU A 179 4.94 -4.17 -21.35
CA LEU A 179 6.37 -4.52 -21.41
C LEU A 179 6.88 -5.19 -20.12
N ARG A 180 6.01 -5.42 -19.14
CA ARG A 180 6.32 -6.18 -17.92
C ARG A 180 6.20 -7.68 -18.14
#